data_AF-A0A316B6U5-F1
#
_entry.id   AF-A0A316B6U5-F1
#
_cell.length_a   1.000
_cell.length_b   1.000
_cell.length_c   1.000
_cell.angle_alpha   90.00
_cell.angle_beta   90.00
_cell.angle_gamma   90.00
#
_symmetry.space_group_name_H-M   'P 1'
#
loop_
_entity.id
_entity.type
_entity.pdbx_description
1 polymer ?
#
loop_
_entity_poly.entity_id
_entity_poly.type
_entity_poly.pdbx_seq_one_letter_code
_entity_poly.pdbx_strand_id
1 'polypeptide(L)'
;MKYYRVHMKDCAYITKQPRGIFTAVGKLADSKTMTEEEEKEYWRNREYFERVLPVPPFYEQNNPDGAITWFKDNEDAKDIWDQMTFYREMCNKYGIKLYVSECDEIPGEIIYEDQFQIAVKNQPEDIEIITKEL
;
A
#
# COMPACT_ATOMS: atom_id res chain seq x y z
N MET A 1 -16.09 -10.43 4.15
CA MET A 1 -15.36 -9.19 4.51
C MET A 1 -14.66 -8.78 3.23
N LYS A 2 -14.81 -7.54 2.77
CA LYS A 2 -14.08 -7.11 1.57
C LYS A 2 -12.68 -6.65 1.94
N TYR A 3 -11.76 -6.81 1.01
CA TYR A 3 -10.40 -6.33 1.12
C TYR A 3 -10.05 -5.50 -0.10
N TYR A 4 -9.23 -4.47 0.09
CA TYR A 4 -8.78 -3.63 -1.01
C TYR A 4 -7.30 -3.29 -0.91
N ARG A 5 -6.68 -3.08 -2.06
CA ARG A 5 -5.28 -2.65 -2.15
C ARG A 5 -5.17 -1.50 -3.13
N VAL A 6 -4.57 -0.40 -2.68
CA VAL A 6 -4.23 0.74 -3.54
C VAL A 6 -2.80 0.59 -4.02
N HIS A 7 -2.61 0.54 -5.32
CA HIS A 7 -1.31 0.26 -5.91
C HIS A 7 -1.11 0.98 -7.25
N MET A 8 0.14 1.07 -7.68
CA MET A 8 0.52 1.49 -9.03
C MET A 8 0.61 0.28 -9.96
N LYS A 9 0.77 0.49 -11.28
CA LYS A 9 0.95 -0.63 -12.23
C LYS A 9 2.28 -1.37 -12.08
N ASP A 10 3.32 -0.65 -11.64
CA ASP A 10 4.67 -1.21 -11.54
C ASP A 10 4.79 -2.26 -10.43
N CYS A 11 5.28 -3.44 -10.80
CA CYS A 11 5.51 -4.51 -9.85
C CYS A 11 6.78 -4.32 -9.02
N ALA A 12 6.77 -4.80 -7.78
CA ALA A 12 7.96 -4.94 -6.97
C ALA A 12 8.79 -6.15 -7.45
N TYR A 13 10.12 -6.01 -7.38
CA TYR A 13 11.02 -7.07 -7.85
C TYR A 13 10.88 -8.37 -7.04
N ILE A 14 10.68 -8.25 -5.72
CA ILE A 14 10.60 -9.36 -4.77
C ILE A 14 9.23 -10.05 -4.87
N THR A 15 8.15 -9.30 -4.68
CA THR A 15 6.79 -9.88 -4.61
C THR A 15 6.22 -10.22 -5.99
N LYS A 16 6.77 -9.66 -7.08
CA LYS A 16 6.17 -9.64 -8.43
C LYS A 16 4.78 -9.01 -8.50
N GLN A 17 4.32 -8.41 -7.40
CA GLN A 17 3.02 -7.78 -7.27
C GLN A 17 3.11 -6.26 -7.42
N PRO A 18 2.02 -5.60 -7.86
CA PRO A 18 1.93 -4.15 -7.92
C PRO A 18 2.34 -3.45 -6.62
N ARG A 19 3.16 -2.40 -6.71
CA ARG A 19 3.66 -1.65 -5.54
C ARG A 19 2.54 -0.82 -4.91
N GLY A 20 2.46 -0.85 -3.58
CA GLY A 20 1.53 -0.03 -2.82
C GLY A 20 1.88 1.46 -2.87
N ILE A 21 0.91 2.31 -2.54
CA ILE A 21 1.01 3.78 -2.61
C ILE A 21 2.18 4.36 -1.80
N PHE A 22 2.44 3.86 -0.58
CA PHE A 22 3.57 4.32 0.25
C PHE A 22 4.92 4.11 -0.44
N THR A 23 5.13 2.94 -1.03
CA THR A 23 6.37 2.64 -1.78
C THR A 23 6.47 3.47 -3.05
N ALA A 24 5.35 3.77 -3.71
CA ALA A 24 5.33 4.59 -4.92
C ALA A 24 5.85 6.01 -4.65
N VAL A 25 5.31 6.67 -3.61
CA VAL A 25 5.73 8.01 -3.22
C VAL A 25 7.11 8.01 -2.58
N GLY A 26 7.46 6.97 -1.79
CA GLY A 26 8.80 6.85 -1.23
C GLY A 26 9.91 6.84 -2.28
N LYS A 27 9.67 6.21 -3.45
CA LYS A 27 10.60 6.28 -4.57
C LYS A 27 10.79 7.69 -5.14
N LEU A 28 9.76 8.54 -5.11
CA LEU A 28 9.89 9.94 -5.55
C LEU A 28 10.86 10.70 -4.62
N ALA A 29 10.78 10.44 -3.32
CA ALA A 29 11.70 10.98 -2.33
C ALA A 29 13.13 10.42 -2.52
N ASP A 30 13.28 9.10 -2.65
CA ASP A 30 14.58 8.43 -2.81
C ASP A 30 15.31 8.87 -4.09
N SER A 31 14.56 9.12 -5.16
CA SER A 31 15.09 9.57 -6.47
C SER A 31 15.35 11.07 -6.55
N LYS A 32 15.08 11.84 -5.48
CA LYS A 32 15.19 13.31 -5.46
C LYS A 32 14.38 14.00 -6.56
N THR A 33 13.22 13.43 -6.87
CA THR A 33 12.26 13.99 -7.84
C THR A 33 11.36 15.06 -7.20
N MET A 34 11.19 14.99 -5.88
CA MET A 34 10.39 15.92 -5.08
C MET A 34 11.14 17.23 -4.84
N THR A 35 10.40 18.34 -4.72
CA THR A 35 10.98 19.58 -4.16
C THR A 35 11.34 19.39 -2.70
N GLU A 36 12.17 20.28 -2.14
CA GLU A 36 12.57 20.22 -0.72
C GLU A 36 11.37 20.31 0.24
N GLU A 37 10.38 21.15 -0.09
CA GLU A 37 9.16 21.30 0.72
C GLU A 37 8.31 20.03 0.70
N GLU A 38 8.20 19.38 -0.46
CA GLU A 38 7.46 18.13 -0.60
C GLU A 38 8.18 16.96 0.07
N GLU A 39 9.51 16.90 -0.02
CA GLU A 39 10.29 15.89 0.68
C GLU A 39 10.11 16.05 2.20
N LYS A 40 10.15 17.28 2.72
CA LYS A 40 9.88 17.56 4.13
C LYS A 40 8.48 17.12 4.54
N GLU A 41 7.48 17.42 3.71
CA GLU A 41 6.10 17.01 3.98
C GLU A 41 5.90 15.49 3.87
N TYR A 42 6.60 14.82 2.96
CA TYR A 42 6.65 13.36 2.88
C TYR A 42 7.18 12.75 4.16
N TRP A 43 8.31 13.23 4.70
CA TRP A 43 8.86 12.71 5.95
C TRP A 43 7.91 12.94 7.14
N ARG A 44 7.21 14.08 7.18
CA ARG A 44 6.17 14.36 8.19
C ARG A 44 5.00 13.36 8.12
N ASN A 45 4.52 13.08 6.91
CA ASN A 45 3.45 12.11 6.68
C ASN A 45 3.92 10.69 7.00
N ARG A 46 5.13 10.32 6.61
CA ARG A 46 5.71 9.00 6.91
C ARG A 46 5.80 8.75 8.42
N GLU A 47 6.34 9.70 9.18
CA GLU A 47 6.43 9.60 10.64
C GLU A 47 5.04 9.48 11.29
N TYR A 48 4.04 10.18 10.74
CA TYR A 48 2.66 10.04 11.20
C TYR A 48 2.11 8.64 10.96
N PHE A 49 2.22 8.10 9.74
CA PHE A 49 1.70 6.77 9.41
C PHE A 49 2.46 5.64 10.12
N GLU A 50 3.76 5.77 10.37
CA GLU A 50 4.51 4.80 11.19
C GLU A 50 4.02 4.72 12.64
N ARG A 51 3.30 5.75 13.14
CA ARG A 51 2.67 5.73 14.48
C ARG A 51 1.24 5.19 14.48
N VAL A 52 0.46 5.48 13.44
CA VAL A 52 -0.98 5.15 13.42
C VAL A 52 -1.31 3.87 12.66
N LEU A 53 -0.46 3.48 11.70
CA LEU A 53 -0.59 2.26 10.93
C LEU A 53 0.52 1.29 11.36
N PRO A 54 0.18 0.18 12.03
CA PRO A 54 1.16 -0.82 12.43
C PRO A 54 1.99 -1.30 11.24
N VAL A 55 3.31 -1.37 11.43
CA VAL A 55 4.23 -1.93 10.43
C VAL A 55 4.32 -3.43 10.66
N PRO A 56 3.94 -4.27 9.68
CA PRO A 56 4.05 -5.72 9.81
C PRO A 56 5.50 -6.18 10.13
N PRO A 57 5.72 -7.04 11.14
CA PRO A 57 7.07 -7.42 11.59
C PRO A 57 7.94 -8.07 10.52
N PHE A 58 7.36 -8.73 9.51
CA PHE A 58 8.13 -9.35 8.43
C PHE A 58 8.92 -8.33 7.58
N TYR A 59 8.59 -7.04 7.64
CA TYR A 59 9.40 -6.00 7.00
C TYR A 59 10.79 -5.84 7.64
N GLU A 60 10.97 -6.20 8.92
CA GLU A 60 12.28 -6.21 9.59
C GLU A 60 13.26 -7.18 8.93
N GLN A 61 12.74 -8.25 8.32
CA GLN A 61 13.51 -9.27 7.61
C GLN A 61 13.50 -9.04 6.09
N ASN A 62 13.14 -7.84 5.64
CA ASN A 62 13.02 -7.47 4.23
C ASN A 62 12.01 -8.33 3.44
N ASN A 63 10.88 -8.69 4.09
CA ASN A 63 9.75 -9.40 3.49
C ASN A 63 10.15 -10.70 2.74
N PRO A 64 10.71 -11.70 3.45
CA PRO A 64 11.28 -12.90 2.83
C PRO A 64 10.25 -13.76 2.10
N ASP A 65 8.99 -13.73 2.55
CA ASP A 65 7.87 -14.48 1.96
C ASP A 65 7.20 -13.76 0.78
N GLY A 66 7.69 -12.57 0.41
CA GLY A 66 7.11 -11.79 -0.69
C GLY A 66 5.65 -11.37 -0.43
N ALA A 67 5.27 -11.20 0.84
CA ALA A 67 3.91 -10.90 1.23
C ALA A 67 3.44 -9.52 0.73
N ILE A 68 2.13 -9.40 0.53
CA ILE A 68 1.47 -8.14 0.18
C ILE A 68 0.38 -7.81 1.18
N THR A 69 0.22 -6.52 1.46
CA THR A 69 -0.82 -6.03 2.37
C THR A 69 -2.09 -5.64 1.63
N TRP A 70 -3.23 -5.91 2.26
CA TRP A 70 -4.57 -5.52 1.82
C TRP A 70 -5.28 -4.86 2.99
N PHE A 71 -5.88 -3.69 2.77
CA PHE A 71 -6.76 -3.06 3.74
C PHE A 71 -8.06 -3.84 3.86
N LYS A 72 -8.62 -3.85 5.06
CA LYS A 72 -9.97 -4.35 5.34
C LYS A 72 -10.99 -3.29 4.93
N ASP A 73 -12.16 -3.69 4.46
CA ASP A 73 -13.27 -2.76 4.24
C ASP A 73 -14.04 -2.52 5.55
N ASN A 74 -13.42 -1.78 6.48
CA ASN A 74 -14.00 -1.37 7.76
C ASN A 74 -13.78 0.13 8.01
N GLU A 75 -14.39 0.68 9.07
CA GLU A 75 -14.33 2.13 9.36
C GLU A 75 -12.91 2.60 9.66
N ASP A 76 -12.11 1.82 10.40
CA ASP A 76 -10.75 2.18 10.77
C ASP A 76 -9.81 2.25 9.56
N ALA A 77 -9.91 1.30 8.64
CA ALA A 77 -9.12 1.29 7.41
C ALA A 77 -9.54 2.41 6.45
N LYS A 78 -10.84 2.76 6.43
CA LYS A 78 -11.35 3.91 5.67
C LYS A 78 -10.78 5.22 6.18
N ASP A 79 -10.74 5.41 7.51
CA ASP A 79 -10.12 6.59 8.12
C ASP A 79 -8.63 6.70 7.75
N ILE A 80 -7.88 5.59 7.83
CA ILE A 80 -6.49 5.54 7.38
C ILE A 80 -6.36 5.92 5.90
N TRP A 81 -7.24 5.40 5.03
CA TRP A 81 -7.26 5.80 3.62
C TRP A 81 -7.55 7.29 3.44
N ASP A 82 -8.55 7.85 4.12
CA ASP A 82 -8.92 9.26 3.98
C ASP A 82 -7.75 10.19 4.35
N GLN A 83 -6.95 9.81 5.33
CA GLN A 83 -5.74 10.53 5.74
C GLN A 83 -4.61 10.49 4.69
N MET A 84 -4.61 9.57 3.73
CA MET A 84 -3.56 9.44 2.69
C MET A 84 -3.65 10.48 1.56
N THR A 85 -4.27 11.64 1.80
CA THR A 85 -4.46 12.68 0.77
C THR A 85 -3.15 13.15 0.17
N PHE A 86 -2.13 13.39 1.00
CA PHE A 86 -0.79 13.76 0.51
C PHE A 86 -0.23 12.75 -0.50
N TYR A 87 -0.33 11.46 -0.21
CA TYR A 87 0.20 10.42 -1.09
C TYR A 87 -0.52 10.37 -2.44
N ARG A 88 -1.85 10.51 -2.44
CA ARG A 88 -2.66 10.58 -3.66
C ARG A 88 -2.28 11.81 -4.49
N GLU A 89 -2.13 12.96 -3.85
CA GLU A 89 -1.75 14.21 -4.52
C GLU A 89 -0.36 14.13 -5.15
N MET A 90 0.62 13.54 -4.44
CA MET A 90 1.95 13.31 -5.00
C MET A 90 1.91 12.36 -6.19
N CYS A 91 1.15 11.27 -6.11
CA CYS A 91 0.98 10.39 -7.26
C CYS A 91 0.38 11.13 -8.46
N ASN A 92 -0.70 11.89 -8.25
CA ASN A 92 -1.33 12.67 -9.32
C ASN A 92 -0.36 13.71 -9.92
N LYS A 93 0.32 14.50 -9.08
CA LYS A 93 1.27 15.54 -9.50
C LYS A 93 2.38 15.00 -10.38
N TYR A 94 2.92 13.83 -10.04
CA TYR A 94 4.03 13.20 -10.75
C TYR A 94 3.58 12.19 -11.82
N GLY A 95 2.29 12.17 -12.19
CA GLY A 95 1.77 11.33 -13.27
C GLY A 95 1.75 9.83 -12.95
N ILE A 96 1.79 9.48 -11.67
CA ILE A 96 1.66 8.09 -11.20
C ILE A 96 0.18 7.74 -11.13
N LYS A 97 -0.26 6.86 -12.03
CA LYS A 97 -1.61 6.29 -11.99
C LYS A 97 -1.78 5.33 -10.82
N LEU A 98 -2.87 5.51 -10.08
CA LEU A 98 -3.29 4.64 -9.00
C LEU A 98 -4.42 3.72 -9.45
N TYR A 99 -4.43 2.52 -8.88
CA TYR A 99 -5.45 1.51 -9.07
C TYR A 99 -5.89 1.01 -7.72
N VAL A 100 -7.16 0.64 -7.62
CA VAL A 100 -7.73 -0.11 -6.51
C VAL A 100 -8.10 -1.49 -6.99
N SER A 101 -7.53 -2.50 -6.35
CA SER A 101 -7.92 -3.89 -6.47
C SER A 101 -8.78 -4.27 -5.27
N GLU A 102 -9.91 -4.93 -5.51
CA GLU A 102 -10.89 -5.33 -4.49
C GLU A 102 -11.17 -6.83 -4.60
N CYS A 103 -11.35 -7.51 -3.47
CA CYS A 103 -11.81 -8.90 -3.41
C CYS A 103 -12.75 -9.13 -2.22
N ASP A 104 -13.69 -10.07 -2.38
CA ASP A 104 -14.68 -10.40 -1.35
C ASP A 104 -14.23 -11.56 -0.45
N GLU A 105 -13.11 -12.20 -0.79
CA GLU A 105 -12.47 -13.31 -0.07
C GLU A 105 -11.06 -12.94 0.38
N ILE A 106 -10.47 -13.74 1.27
CA ILE A 106 -9.09 -13.53 1.75
C ILE A 106 -8.11 -13.81 0.58
N PRO A 107 -7.27 -12.85 0.17
CA PRO A 107 -6.43 -12.96 -1.02
C PRO A 107 -5.12 -13.75 -0.84
N GLY A 108 -5.19 -14.87 -0.11
CA GLY A 108 -4.07 -15.78 0.12
C GLY A 108 -3.96 -16.29 1.56
N GLU A 109 -2.78 -16.79 1.90
CA GLU A 109 -2.46 -17.23 3.27
C GLU A 109 -2.11 -16.03 4.15
N ILE A 110 -2.92 -15.76 5.17
CA ILE A 110 -2.66 -14.68 6.13
C ILE A 110 -1.42 -15.02 6.97
N ILE A 111 -0.45 -14.11 6.97
CA ILE A 111 0.75 -14.18 7.83
C ILE A 111 0.81 -13.03 8.85
N TYR A 112 -0.10 -12.06 8.73
CA TYR A 112 -0.21 -10.91 9.61
C TYR A 112 -1.61 -10.32 9.50
N GLU A 113 -2.17 -9.86 10.61
CA GLU A 113 -3.46 -9.18 10.66
C GLU A 113 -3.46 -8.15 11.80
N ASP A 114 -3.94 -6.95 11.51
CA ASP A 114 -4.22 -5.90 12.50
C ASP A 114 -5.64 -5.33 12.28
N GLN A 115 -5.99 -4.23 12.94
CA GLN A 115 -7.31 -3.61 12.83
C GLN A 115 -7.62 -3.06 11.41
N PHE A 116 -6.60 -2.66 10.66
CA PHE A 116 -6.69 -1.96 9.38
C PHE A 116 -6.43 -2.86 8.18
N GLN A 117 -5.51 -3.82 8.29
CA GLN A 117 -4.98 -4.59 7.16
C GLN A 117 -4.70 -6.06 7.50
N ILE A 118 -4.56 -6.85 6.45
CA ILE A 118 -3.95 -8.17 6.47
C ILE A 118 -2.71 -8.15 5.59
N ALA A 119 -1.74 -9.01 5.88
CA ALA A 119 -0.70 -9.37 4.93
C ALA A 119 -0.84 -10.84 4.55
N VAL A 120 -0.79 -11.09 3.25
CA VAL A 120 -0.97 -12.41 2.67
C VAL A 120 0.23 -12.80 1.81
N LYS A 121 0.48 -14.11 1.75
CA LYS A 121 1.36 -14.74 0.75
C LYS A 121 0.56 -15.75 -0.07
N ASN A 122 1.18 -16.29 -1.12
CA ASN A 122 0.57 -17.34 -1.96
C ASN A 122 -0.83 -16.97 -2.47
N GLN A 123 -1.00 -15.75 -2.99
CA GLN A 123 -2.27 -15.33 -3.59
C GLN A 123 -2.64 -16.31 -4.73
N PRO A 124 -3.81 -16.96 -4.67
CA PRO A 124 -4.22 -17.90 -5.71
C PRO A 124 -4.34 -17.22 -7.08
N GLU A 125 -4.10 -17.97 -8.16
CA GLU A 125 -4.25 -17.44 -9.52
C GLU A 125 -5.71 -17.31 -9.95
N ASP A 126 -6.59 -18.11 -9.36
CA ASP A 126 -8.01 -18.20 -9.65
C ASP A 126 -8.89 -17.31 -8.76
N ILE A 127 -8.29 -16.54 -7.85
CA ILE A 127 -9.04 -15.61 -7.01
C ILE A 127 -9.63 -14.47 -7.84
N GLU A 128 -10.89 -14.16 -7.60
CA GLU A 128 -11.56 -13.02 -8.22
C GLU A 128 -11.11 -11.71 -7.59
N ILE A 129 -10.32 -10.94 -8.34
CA ILE A 129 -9.90 -9.59 -7.98
C ILE A 129 -10.36 -8.62 -9.06
N ILE A 130 -11.12 -7.60 -8.64
CA ILE A 130 -11.59 -6.54 -9.52
C ILE A 130 -10.66 -5.34 -9.37
N THR A 131 -9.98 -4.96 -10.44
CA THR A 131 -9.08 -3.79 -10.45
C THR A 131 -9.67 -2.64 -11.26
N LYS A 132 -9.66 -1.43 -10.69
CA LYS A 132 -10.12 -0.18 -11.33
C LYS A 132 -9.05 0.91 -11.20
N GLU A 133 -8.92 1.76 -12.20
CA GLU A 133 -8.12 2.99 -12.10
C GLU A 133 -8.85 4.00 -11.20
N LEU A 134 -8.12 4.70 -10.33
CA LEU A 134 -8.64 5.75 -9.45
C LEU A 134 -8.62 7.13 -10.12
#